data_AF-A0A533ZSA3-F1
#
_entry.id   AF-A0A533ZSA3-F1
#
_cell.length_a   1.000
_cell.length_b   1.000
_cell.length_c   1.000
_cell.angle_alpha   90.00
_cell.angle_beta   90.00
_cell.angle_gamma   90.00
#
_symmetry.space_group_name_H-M   'P 1'
#
loop_
_entity.id
_entity.type
_entity.pdbx_description
1 polymer ?
#
loop_
_entity_poly.entity_id
_entity_poly.type
_entity_poly.pdbx_seq_one_letter_code
_entity_poly.pdbx_strand_id
1 'polypeptide(L)'
;MNETELGDLMTAPGFFRFLAQQAKLDPEEVKRIYLLGMPWGLWPPDLDISHEAAEAGVDVFTYLAALQPLLDMDAKEKEAQLAAYEATLTGGAPTEPIPAVRAHVEKVAALSGEDEETICSLLHALYAYRQRVGQLSIEKVHQFTSRHKMEQEKAASIAKLQRVMVAEIEQRKSLL
;
A
#
# COMPACT_ATOMS: atom_id res chain seq x y z
N MET A 1 -6.39 -15.03 3.08
CA MET A 1 -5.47 -15.02 1.92
C MET A 1 -4.72 -13.69 1.84
N ASN A 2 -5.39 -12.56 2.08
CA ASN A 2 -4.85 -11.20 1.91
C ASN A 2 -3.84 -10.74 3.00
N GLU A 3 -3.93 -11.25 4.24
CA GLU A 3 -2.96 -10.89 5.30
C GLU A 3 -1.55 -11.42 5.03
N THR A 4 -1.43 -12.61 4.45
CA THR A 4 -0.13 -13.22 4.12
C THR A 4 0.55 -12.46 2.99
N GLU A 5 -0.23 -11.96 2.03
CA GLU A 5 0.25 -11.14 0.92
C GLU A 5 0.72 -9.76 1.42
N LEU A 6 -0.10 -9.06 2.20
CA LEU A 6 0.29 -7.77 2.76
C LEU A 6 1.54 -7.89 3.64
N GLY A 7 1.62 -8.95 4.45
CA GLY A 7 2.80 -9.23 5.27
C GLY A 7 4.07 -9.42 4.44
N ASP A 8 4.01 -10.16 3.34
CA ASP A 8 5.15 -10.39 2.43
C ASP A 8 5.54 -9.08 1.71
N LEU A 9 4.58 -8.33 1.17
CA LEU A 9 4.82 -7.06 0.47
C LEU A 9 5.54 -6.02 1.34
N MET A 10 5.24 -5.98 2.63
CA MET A 10 5.89 -5.06 3.58
C MET A 10 7.33 -5.46 3.96
N THR A 11 7.84 -6.59 3.45
CA THR A 11 9.24 -6.97 3.61
C THR A 11 10.07 -6.54 2.41
N ALA A 12 11.35 -6.23 2.60
CA ALA A 12 12.23 -5.89 1.48
C ALA A 12 12.29 -6.99 0.38
N PRO A 13 12.37 -8.31 0.70
CA PRO A 13 12.31 -9.35 -0.32
C PRO A 13 10.97 -9.40 -1.07
N GLY A 14 9.83 -9.23 -0.39
CA GLY A 14 8.52 -9.23 -1.04
C GLY A 14 8.30 -8.00 -1.90
N PHE A 15 8.75 -6.83 -1.45
CA PHE A 15 8.79 -5.59 -2.23
C PHE A 15 9.52 -5.78 -3.56
N PHE A 16 10.78 -6.21 -3.54
CA PHE A 16 11.56 -6.38 -4.78
C PHE A 16 11.02 -7.50 -5.66
N ARG A 17 10.47 -8.57 -5.08
CA ARG A 17 9.81 -9.64 -5.84
C ARG A 17 8.57 -9.13 -6.57
N PHE A 18 7.75 -8.31 -5.91
CA PHE A 18 6.57 -7.71 -6.53
C PHE A 18 6.97 -6.80 -7.70
N LEU A 19 7.94 -5.92 -7.47
CA LEU A 19 8.43 -5.02 -8.53
C LEU A 19 9.00 -5.80 -9.72
N ALA A 20 9.79 -6.83 -9.47
CA ALA A 20 10.32 -7.73 -10.49
C ALA A 20 9.21 -8.40 -11.32
N GLN A 21 8.15 -8.87 -10.65
CA GLN A 21 7.02 -9.47 -11.34
C GLN A 21 6.26 -8.46 -12.22
N GLN A 22 6.05 -7.24 -11.73
CA GLN A 22 5.34 -6.19 -12.47
C GLN A 22 6.18 -5.66 -13.65
N ALA A 23 7.46 -5.38 -13.43
CA ALA A 23 8.38 -4.86 -14.43
C ALA A 23 8.94 -5.95 -15.37
N LYS A 24 8.70 -7.23 -15.08
CA LYS A 24 9.23 -8.40 -15.81
C LYS A 24 10.76 -8.44 -15.86
N LEU A 25 11.39 -8.09 -14.73
CA LEU A 25 12.84 -8.05 -14.54
C LEU A 25 13.27 -9.07 -13.49
N ASP A 26 14.56 -9.32 -13.38
CA ASP A 26 15.11 -10.11 -12.27
C ASP A 26 15.04 -9.32 -10.93
N PRO A 27 14.71 -9.96 -9.80
CA PRO A 27 14.66 -9.28 -8.50
C PRO A 27 15.95 -8.56 -8.07
N GLU A 28 17.13 -9.11 -8.37
CA GLU A 28 18.39 -8.45 -8.02
C GLU A 28 18.69 -7.27 -8.96
N GLU A 29 18.27 -7.38 -10.23
CA GLU A 29 18.34 -6.28 -11.18
C GLU A 29 17.44 -5.12 -10.78
N VAL A 30 16.18 -5.41 -10.43
CA VAL A 30 15.25 -4.42 -9.89
C VAL A 30 15.80 -3.74 -8.65
N LYS A 31 16.34 -4.53 -7.71
CA LYS A 31 16.93 -3.99 -6.48
C LYS A 31 18.11 -3.06 -6.78
N ARG A 32 18.99 -3.43 -7.72
CA ARG A 32 20.10 -2.58 -8.16
C ARG A 32 19.59 -1.26 -8.73
N ILE A 33 18.65 -1.30 -9.68
CA ILE A 33 18.09 -0.10 -10.32
C ILE A 33 17.37 0.77 -9.27
N TYR A 34 16.57 0.15 -8.40
CA TYR A 34 15.84 0.84 -7.32
C TYR A 34 16.79 1.63 -6.42
N LEU A 35 17.91 1.05 -6.00
CA LEU A 35 18.88 1.74 -5.14
C LEU A 35 19.55 2.92 -5.84
N LEU A 36 19.81 2.83 -7.15
CA LEU A 36 20.39 3.93 -7.95
C LEU A 36 19.40 5.08 -8.19
N GLY A 37 18.11 4.78 -8.24
CA GLY A 37 17.06 5.78 -8.44
C GLY A 37 16.65 6.55 -7.19
N MET A 38 17.10 6.14 -5.99
CA MET A 38 16.70 6.82 -4.76
C MET A 38 17.22 8.29 -4.69
N PRO A 39 16.38 9.24 -4.22
CA PRO A 39 14.97 9.08 -3.91
C PRO A 39 14.10 9.08 -5.18
N TRP A 40 13.11 8.19 -5.22
CA TRP A 40 12.13 8.08 -6.32
C TRP A 40 11.06 9.17 -6.31
N GLY A 41 11.10 10.12 -5.36
CA GLY A 41 10.11 11.20 -5.24
C GLY A 41 8.72 10.72 -4.83
N LEU A 42 8.67 9.54 -4.23
CA LEU A 42 7.49 8.80 -3.82
C LEU A 42 7.30 8.99 -2.30
N TRP A 43 6.19 9.62 -1.87
CA TRP A 43 5.83 9.75 -0.44
C TRP A 43 4.57 8.95 -0.09
N PRO A 44 4.53 8.23 1.06
CA PRO A 44 5.63 7.99 2.01
C PRO A 44 6.67 6.99 1.45
N PRO A 45 7.96 7.03 1.85
CA PRO A 45 8.99 6.15 1.30
C PRO A 45 8.64 4.67 1.51
N ASP A 46 8.73 3.85 0.46
CA ASP A 46 8.22 2.46 0.46
C ASP A 46 8.89 1.54 1.51
N LEU A 47 10.07 1.93 2.01
CA LEU A 47 10.87 1.15 2.97
C LEU A 47 10.91 1.74 4.40
N ASP A 48 10.40 2.95 4.65
CA ASP A 48 10.51 3.63 5.97
C ASP A 48 9.16 4.05 6.58
N ILE A 49 8.05 3.52 6.06
CA ILE A 49 6.68 3.83 6.53
C ILE A 49 6.48 3.58 8.03
N SER A 50 7.24 2.67 8.64
CA SER A 50 7.10 2.34 10.06
C SER A 50 7.46 3.50 10.98
N HIS A 51 8.38 4.37 10.58
CA HIS A 51 8.74 5.54 11.36
C HIS A 51 7.60 6.57 11.36
N GLU A 52 7.06 6.91 10.19
CA GLU A 52 5.96 7.89 10.06
C GLU A 52 4.69 7.44 10.78
N ALA A 53 4.36 6.14 10.72
CA ALA A 53 3.22 5.59 11.46
C ALA A 53 3.41 5.71 12.99
N ALA A 54 4.63 5.45 13.47
CA ALA A 54 4.96 5.56 14.89
C ALA A 54 4.87 7.01 15.38
N GLU A 55 5.34 7.99 14.60
CA GLU A 55 5.19 9.41 14.92
C GLU A 55 3.73 9.86 14.94
N ALA A 56 2.89 9.29 14.08
CA ALA A 56 1.45 9.53 14.07
C ALA A 56 0.70 8.80 15.21
N GLY A 57 1.36 7.92 15.96
CA GLY A 57 0.77 7.18 17.08
C GLY A 57 -0.25 6.10 16.66
N VAL A 58 -0.17 5.61 15.43
CA VAL A 58 -1.08 4.60 14.88
C VAL A 58 -0.29 3.41 14.32
N ASP A 59 -0.93 2.26 14.13
CA ASP A 59 -0.28 1.15 13.46
C ASP A 59 -0.09 1.43 11.97
N VAL A 60 0.91 0.78 11.36
CA VAL A 60 1.32 0.98 9.96
C VAL A 60 0.17 0.77 8.97
N PHE A 61 -0.74 -0.18 9.23
CA PHE A 61 -1.85 -0.44 8.30
C PHE A 61 -2.93 0.64 8.40
N THR A 62 -3.21 1.12 9.61
CA THR A 62 -4.08 2.29 9.82
C THR A 62 -3.50 3.53 9.16
N TYR A 63 -2.19 3.75 9.28
CA TYR A 63 -1.50 4.86 8.63
C TYR A 63 -1.63 4.80 7.10
N LEU A 64 -1.27 3.66 6.50
CA LEU A 64 -1.36 3.45 5.05
C LEU A 64 -2.80 3.56 4.52
N ALA A 65 -3.78 2.98 5.24
CA ALA A 65 -5.18 3.08 4.87
C ALA A 65 -5.68 4.53 4.90
N ALA A 66 -5.24 5.33 5.87
CA ALA A 66 -5.61 6.75 5.96
C ALA A 66 -4.98 7.60 4.84
N LEU A 67 -3.78 7.24 4.38
CA LEU A 67 -3.09 7.94 3.29
C LEU A 67 -3.61 7.56 1.90
N GLN A 68 -4.33 6.45 1.75
CA GLN A 68 -4.70 5.92 0.43
C GLN A 68 -5.35 6.95 -0.51
N PRO A 69 -6.31 7.81 -0.08
CA PRO A 69 -6.89 8.80 -0.97
C PRO A 69 -5.89 9.80 -1.54
N LEU A 70 -4.85 10.16 -0.75
CA LEU A 70 -3.77 11.04 -1.20
C LEU A 70 -2.84 10.31 -2.17
N LEU A 71 -2.55 9.04 -1.90
CA LEU A 71 -1.75 8.19 -2.78
C LEU A 71 -2.44 7.93 -4.13
N ASP A 72 -3.76 7.78 -4.14
CA ASP A 72 -4.55 7.64 -5.37
C ASP A 72 -4.48 8.89 -6.24
N MET A 73 -4.54 10.07 -5.62
CA MET A 73 -4.42 11.35 -6.33
C MET A 73 -3.00 11.53 -6.91
N ASP A 74 -1.97 11.30 -6.11
CA ASP A 74 -0.57 11.42 -6.54
C ASP A 74 -0.25 10.41 -7.64
N ALA A 75 -0.58 9.12 -7.45
CA ALA A 75 -0.34 8.08 -8.44
C ALA A 75 -1.01 8.39 -9.78
N LYS A 76 -2.25 8.90 -9.78
CA LYS A 76 -2.95 9.25 -11.01
C LYS A 76 -2.26 10.39 -11.78
N GLU A 77 -1.79 11.42 -11.08
CA GLU A 77 -1.05 12.51 -11.72
C GLU A 77 0.28 12.02 -12.27
N LYS A 78 1.01 11.24 -11.48
CA LYS A 78 2.34 10.73 -11.82
C LYS A 78 2.31 9.71 -12.96
N GLU A 79 1.33 8.80 -12.98
CA GLU A 79 1.12 7.88 -14.10
C GLU A 79 0.74 8.62 -15.37
N ALA A 80 -0.05 9.70 -15.29
CA ALA A 80 -0.34 10.52 -16.46
C ALA A 80 0.92 11.22 -17.01
N GLN A 81 1.79 11.73 -16.13
CA GLN A 81 3.09 12.30 -16.53
C GLN A 81 4.01 11.24 -17.14
N LEU A 82 4.02 10.02 -16.59
CA LEU A 82 4.81 8.91 -17.08
C LEU A 82 4.33 8.45 -18.47
N ALA A 83 3.03 8.25 -18.65
CA ALA A 83 2.44 7.90 -19.93
C ALA A 83 2.68 8.96 -21.01
N ALA A 84 2.63 10.25 -20.64
CA ALA A 84 2.96 11.34 -21.55
C ALA A 84 4.43 11.29 -21.99
N TYR A 85 5.35 10.91 -21.10
CA TYR A 85 6.76 10.74 -21.42
C TYR A 85 7.00 9.49 -22.28
N GLU A 86 6.40 8.35 -21.96
CA GLU A 86 6.49 7.12 -22.75
C GLU A 86 6.03 7.32 -24.21
N ALA A 87 5.01 8.15 -24.42
CA ALA A 87 4.58 8.54 -25.77
C ALA A 87 5.68 9.25 -26.58
N THR A 88 6.61 9.95 -25.92
CA THR A 88 7.75 10.58 -26.59
C THR A 88 8.84 9.59 -26.98
N LEU A 89 8.98 8.47 -26.25
CA LEU A 89 9.96 7.42 -26.54
C LEU A 89 9.64 6.68 -27.85
N THR A 90 8.35 6.59 -28.19
CA THR A 90 7.87 5.92 -29.42
C THR A 90 7.86 6.85 -30.65
N GLY A 91 8.52 8.01 -30.57
CA GLY A 91 8.60 8.99 -31.66
C GLY A 91 7.43 9.99 -31.69
N GLY A 92 6.60 10.02 -30.65
CA GLY A 92 5.64 11.10 -30.45
C GLY A 92 6.36 12.44 -30.24
N ALA A 93 5.79 13.53 -30.78
CA ALA A 93 6.33 14.86 -30.54
C ALA A 93 6.30 15.15 -29.03
N PRO A 94 7.38 15.71 -28.45
CA PRO A 94 7.36 16.11 -27.05
C PRO A 94 6.23 17.10 -26.84
N THR A 95 5.30 16.76 -25.95
CA THR A 95 4.24 17.67 -25.53
C THR A 95 4.82 18.64 -24.50
N GLU A 96 4.57 19.94 -24.69
CA GLU A 96 4.83 20.92 -23.64
C GLU A 96 3.64 20.94 -22.66
N PRO A 97 3.90 21.04 -21.34
CA PRO A 97 5.21 21.12 -20.69
C PRO A 97 5.94 19.76 -20.62
N ILE A 98 7.28 19.80 -20.59
CA ILE A 98 8.12 18.60 -20.40
C ILE A 98 7.71 17.91 -19.08
N PRO A 99 7.36 16.61 -19.11
CA PRO A 99 6.97 15.90 -17.90
C PRO A 99 8.08 15.92 -16.84
N ALA A 100 7.75 16.25 -15.60
CA ALA A 100 8.71 16.31 -14.50
C ALA A 100 9.42 14.96 -14.26
N VAL A 101 8.76 13.86 -14.60
CA VAL A 101 9.29 12.49 -14.51
C VAL A 101 10.44 12.22 -15.47
N ARG A 102 10.54 12.94 -16.60
CA ARG A 102 11.57 12.74 -17.63
C ARG A 102 12.99 12.83 -17.07
N ALA A 103 13.29 13.92 -16.37
CA ALA A 103 14.63 14.14 -15.81
C ALA A 103 15.02 13.05 -14.81
N HIS A 104 14.04 12.48 -14.10
CA HIS A 104 14.28 11.36 -13.21
C HIS A 104 14.57 10.08 -14.01
N VAL A 105 13.74 9.75 -15.00
CA VAL A 105 13.92 8.54 -15.82
C VAL A 105 15.26 8.55 -16.55
N GLU A 106 15.58 9.63 -17.27
CA GLU A 106 16.85 9.76 -18.01
C GLU A 106 18.06 9.63 -17.07
N LYS A 107 17.98 10.22 -15.87
CA LYS A 107 19.04 10.10 -14.86
C LYS A 107 19.22 8.64 -14.43
N VAL A 108 18.14 7.94 -14.09
CA VAL A 108 18.24 6.57 -13.59
C VAL A 108 18.72 5.63 -14.71
N ALA A 109 18.21 5.79 -15.93
CA ALA A 109 18.65 5.06 -17.11
C ALA A 109 20.17 5.21 -17.32
N ALA A 110 20.67 6.44 -17.26
CA ALA A 110 22.11 6.72 -17.39
C ALA A 110 22.95 6.10 -16.26
N LEU A 111 22.43 6.04 -15.03
CA LEU A 111 23.14 5.46 -13.89
C LEU A 111 23.11 3.93 -13.90
N SER A 112 22.00 3.32 -14.31
CA SER A 112 21.83 1.88 -14.33
C SER A 112 22.40 1.23 -15.58
N GLY A 113 22.54 1.98 -16.68
CA GLY A 113 22.86 1.46 -18.00
C GLY A 113 21.66 0.83 -18.72
N GLU A 114 20.45 0.99 -18.17
CA GLU A 114 19.20 0.52 -18.79
C GLU A 114 18.63 1.57 -19.74
N ASP A 115 17.70 1.15 -20.58
CA ASP A 115 16.90 2.06 -21.39
C ASP A 115 15.78 2.74 -20.56
N GLU A 116 15.25 3.83 -21.10
CA GLU A 116 14.23 4.65 -20.44
C GLU A 116 12.89 3.89 -20.28
N GLU A 117 12.55 2.95 -21.16
CA GLU A 117 11.32 2.14 -21.09
C GLU A 117 11.37 1.15 -19.91
N THR A 118 12.54 0.56 -19.66
CA THR A 118 12.81 -0.28 -18.48
C THR A 118 12.62 0.51 -17.19
N ILE A 119 13.09 1.77 -17.13
CA ILE A 119 12.89 2.63 -15.96
C ILE A 119 11.42 3.04 -15.79
N CYS A 120 10.71 3.33 -16.90
CA CYS A 120 9.27 3.62 -16.85
C CYS A 120 8.48 2.41 -16.32
N SER A 121 8.83 1.19 -16.76
CA SER A 121 8.24 -0.05 -16.26
C SER A 121 8.42 -0.22 -14.75
N LEU A 122 9.60 0.14 -14.21
CA LEU A 122 9.85 0.12 -12.78
C LEU A 122 9.03 1.17 -12.01
N LEU A 123 8.84 2.38 -12.58
CA LEU A 123 7.98 3.40 -11.98
C LEU A 123 6.51 2.96 -11.93
N HIS A 124 5.99 2.38 -13.02
CA HIS A 124 4.66 1.77 -13.02
C HIS A 124 4.52 0.68 -11.95
N ALA A 125 5.55 -0.17 -11.81
CA ALA A 125 5.57 -1.18 -10.76
C ALA A 125 5.54 -0.58 -9.34
N LEU A 126 6.22 0.55 -9.11
CA LEU A 126 6.20 1.27 -7.83
C LEU A 126 4.82 1.87 -7.52
N TYR A 127 4.15 2.47 -8.51
CA TYR A 127 2.78 2.96 -8.33
C TYR A 127 1.81 1.81 -8.04
N ALA A 128 1.92 0.71 -8.78
CA ALA A 128 1.12 -0.50 -8.57
C ALA A 128 1.35 -1.11 -7.17
N TYR A 129 2.58 -1.10 -6.67
CA TYR A 129 2.92 -1.59 -5.33
C TYR A 129 2.18 -0.78 -4.26
N ARG A 130 2.23 0.56 -4.34
CA ARG A 130 1.54 1.46 -3.40
C ARG A 130 0.04 1.25 -3.40
N GLN A 131 -0.55 1.19 -4.59
CA GLN A 131 -1.97 0.89 -4.77
C GLN A 131 -2.35 -0.43 -4.09
N ARG A 132 -1.55 -1.48 -4.30
CA ARG A 132 -1.81 -2.80 -3.72
C ARG A 132 -1.69 -2.81 -2.20
N VAL A 133 -0.61 -2.27 -1.65
CA VAL A 133 -0.38 -2.19 -0.20
C VAL A 133 -1.47 -1.37 0.49
N GLY A 134 -1.86 -0.26 -0.12
CA GLY A 134 -2.94 0.59 0.34
C GLY A 134 -4.30 -0.09 0.40
N GLN A 135 -4.70 -0.73 -0.70
CA GLN A 135 -5.94 -1.51 -0.78
C GLN A 135 -5.97 -2.61 0.30
N LEU A 136 -4.90 -3.38 0.41
CA LEU A 136 -4.78 -4.45 1.41
C LEU A 136 -4.81 -3.91 2.84
N SER A 137 -4.26 -2.71 3.07
CA SER A 137 -4.29 -2.03 4.37
C SER A 137 -5.71 -1.62 4.75
N ILE A 138 -6.49 -1.04 3.81
CA ILE A 138 -7.91 -0.73 4.02
C ILE A 138 -8.70 -1.99 4.35
N GLU A 139 -8.50 -3.07 3.59
CA GLU A 139 -9.16 -4.35 3.84
C GLU A 139 -8.86 -4.88 5.24
N LYS A 140 -7.60 -4.79 5.68
CA LYS A 140 -7.17 -5.23 7.01
C LYS A 140 -7.80 -4.40 8.13
N VAL A 141 -7.83 -3.07 7.99
CA VAL A 141 -8.48 -2.17 8.98
C VAL A 141 -9.98 -2.45 9.08
N HIS A 142 -10.66 -2.66 7.95
CA HIS A 142 -12.07 -3.03 7.94
C HIS A 142 -12.35 -4.38 8.60
N GLN A 143 -11.49 -5.40 8.35
CA GLN A 143 -11.61 -6.70 9.01
C GLN A 143 -11.47 -6.59 10.53
N PHE A 144 -10.50 -5.80 11.00
CA PHE A 144 -10.28 -5.59 12.43
C PHE A 144 -11.47 -4.89 13.09
N THR A 145 -11.96 -3.81 12.48
CA THR A 145 -13.12 -3.05 12.97
C THR A 145 -14.38 -3.93 13.02
N SER A 146 -14.61 -4.73 11.97
CA SER A 146 -15.75 -5.66 11.92
C SER A 146 -15.67 -6.73 13.01
N ARG A 147 -14.49 -7.32 13.21
CA ARG A 147 -14.26 -8.32 14.26
C ARG A 147 -14.49 -7.74 15.66
N HIS A 148 -13.96 -6.56 15.94
CA HIS A 148 -14.15 -5.89 17.22
C HIS A 148 -15.62 -5.59 17.50
N LYS A 149 -16.36 -5.13 16.49
CA LYS A 149 -17.81 -4.91 16.58
C LYS A 149 -18.56 -6.21 16.90
N MET A 150 -18.23 -7.31 16.22
CA MET A 150 -18.82 -8.62 16.47
C MET A 150 -18.50 -9.14 17.89
N GLU A 151 -17.28 -8.94 18.38
CA GLU A 151 -16.88 -9.31 19.74
C GLU A 151 -17.64 -8.51 20.80
N GLN A 152 -17.85 -7.20 20.57
CA GLN A 152 -18.70 -6.37 21.43
C GLN A 152 -20.18 -6.81 21.43
N GLU A 153 -20.75 -7.12 20.26
CA GLU A 153 -22.12 -7.62 20.14
C GLU A 153 -22.32 -8.96 20.85
N LYS A 154 -21.31 -9.86 20.76
CA LYS A 154 -21.30 -11.13 21.47
C LYS A 154 -21.23 -10.92 22.99
N ALA A 155 -20.35 -10.04 23.46
CA ALA A 155 -20.24 -9.71 24.88
C ALA A 155 -21.55 -9.13 25.44
N ALA A 156 -22.20 -8.23 24.69
CA ALA A 156 -23.50 -7.67 25.06
C ALA A 156 -24.60 -8.74 25.14
N SER A 157 -24.60 -9.69 24.19
CA SER A 157 -25.56 -10.80 24.16
C SER A 157 -25.36 -11.77 25.33
N ILE A 158 -24.11 -12.11 25.68
CA ILE A 158 -23.79 -12.92 26.85
C ILE A 158 -24.26 -12.23 28.14
N ALA A 159 -23.99 -10.92 28.28
CA ALA A 159 -24.43 -10.16 29.45
C ALA A 159 -25.96 -10.13 29.56
N LYS A 160 -26.68 -10.03 28.44
CA LYS A 160 -28.15 -10.10 28.41
C LYS A 160 -28.65 -11.46 28.89
N LEU A 161 -28.07 -12.55 28.40
CA LEU A 161 -28.42 -13.92 28.80
C LEU A 161 -28.17 -14.16 30.29
N GLN A 162 -27.03 -13.69 30.81
CA GLN A 162 -26.71 -13.80 32.23
C GLN A 162 -27.74 -13.07 33.10
N ARG A 163 -28.18 -11.86 32.73
CA ARG A 163 -29.22 -11.14 33.47
C ARG A 163 -30.56 -11.87 33.48
N VAL A 164 -30.97 -12.42 32.33
CA VAL A 164 -32.22 -13.20 32.23
C VAL A 164 -32.15 -14.44 33.14
N MET A 165 -31.03 -15.16 33.11
CA MET A 165 -30.84 -16.35 33.92
C MET A 165 -30.82 -16.04 35.43
N VAL A 166 -30.21 -14.93 35.85
CA VAL A 166 -30.24 -14.48 37.25
C VAL A 166 -31.67 -14.13 37.67
N ALA A 167 -32.40 -13.35 36.87
CA ALA A 167 -33.78 -12.99 37.17
C ALA A 167 -34.70 -14.22 37.28
N GLU A 168 -34.49 -15.23 36.42
CA GLU A 168 -35.27 -16.48 36.48
C GLU A 168 -34.95 -17.31 37.73
N ILE A 169 -33.68 -17.34 38.15
CA ILE A 169 -33.28 -17.98 39.42
C ILE A 169 -33.90 -17.26 40.63
N GLU A 170 -33.91 -15.93 40.64
CA GLU A 170 -34.54 -15.14 41.70
C GLU A 170 -36.06 -15.34 41.74
N GLN A 171 -36.72 -15.35 40.58
CA GLN A 171 -38.15 -15.61 40.48
C GLN A 171 -38.51 -17.01 41.02
N ARG A 172 -37.75 -18.04 40.67
CA ARG A 172 -37.97 -19.40 41.20
C ARG A 172 -37.74 -19.49 42.71
N LYS A 173 -36.81 -18.72 43.28
CA LYS A 173 -36.62 -18.63 44.74
C LYS A 173 -37.76 -17.90 45.46
N SER A 174 -38.40 -16.93 44.81
CA SER A 174 -39.54 -16.20 45.39
C SER A 174 -40.88 -16.97 45.38
N LEU A 175 -40.93 -18.08 44.64
CA LEU A 175 -42.10 -18.96 44.50
C LEU A 175 -42.00 -20.22 45.40
N LEU A 176 -40.92 -20.35 46.17
CA LEU A 176 -40.68 -21.37 47.20
C LEU A 176 -40.76 -20.74 48.58
#